data_AF-A0A2G9SNN0-F1
#
_entry.id   AF-A0A2G9SNN0-F1
#
_cell.length_a   1.000
_cell.length_b   1.000
_cell.length_c   1.000
_cell.angle_alpha   90.00
_cell.angle_beta   90.00
_cell.angle_gamma   90.00
#
_symmetry.space_group_name_H-M   'P 1'
#
loop_
_entity.id
_entity.type
_entity.pdbx_description
1 polymer ?
#
loop_
_entity_poly.entity_id
_entity_poly.type
_entity_poly.pdbx_seq_one_letter_code
_entity_poly.pdbx_strand_id
1 'polypeptide(L)'
;MALKCYQEAAAHHKHTLQHDADDILIYESIAEVCRTQGLTSQALGYLKQAAQLCLKNRQIEKARQILNEMQVIEGGECLVENLEAELNKFKDPH
;
A
#
# COMPACT_ATOMS: atom_id res chain seq x y z
N MET A 1 -19.12 -29.91 -11.60
CA MET A 1 -17.65 -29.78 -11.70
C MET A 1 -17.16 -28.31 -11.70
N ALA A 2 -17.95 -27.32 -11.26
CA ALA A 2 -17.49 -25.92 -11.23
C ALA A 2 -16.78 -25.50 -9.93
N LEU A 3 -17.00 -26.22 -8.81
CA LEU A 3 -16.46 -25.86 -7.49
C LEU A 3 -14.94 -26.05 -7.33
N LYS A 4 -14.33 -26.99 -8.07
CA LYS A 4 -12.87 -27.23 -7.99
C LYS A 4 -12.06 -26.10 -8.63
N CYS A 5 -12.53 -25.54 -9.74
CA CYS A 5 -11.82 -24.44 -10.42
C CYS A 5 -11.82 -23.14 -9.60
N TYR A 6 -12.84 -22.89 -8.76
CA TYR A 6 -12.86 -21.72 -7.87
C TYR A 6 -11.82 -21.81 -6.75
N GLN A 7 -11.55 -22.99 -6.22
CA GLN A 7 -10.58 -23.16 -5.13
C GLN A 7 -9.13 -23.00 -5.60
N GLU A 8 -8.80 -23.46 -6.81
CA GLU A 8 -7.45 -23.29 -7.39
C GLU A 8 -7.18 -21.85 -7.84
N ALA A 9 -8.19 -21.13 -8.37
CA ALA A 9 -8.06 -19.71 -8.70
C ALA A 9 -7.83 -18.84 -7.46
N ALA A 10 -8.49 -19.17 -6.34
CA ALA A 10 -8.28 -18.49 -5.05
C ALA A 10 -6.90 -18.80 -4.46
N ALA A 11 -6.37 -20.02 -4.65
CA ALA A 11 -5.03 -20.39 -4.19
C ALA A 11 -3.92 -19.67 -4.97
N HIS A 12 -4.07 -19.49 -6.28
CA HIS A 12 -3.13 -18.70 -7.08
C HIS A 12 -3.15 -17.20 -6.70
N HIS A 13 -4.33 -16.65 -6.39
CA HIS A 13 -4.44 -15.27 -5.89
C HIS A 13 -3.79 -15.08 -4.51
N LYS A 14 -3.83 -16.10 -3.65
CA LYS A 14 -3.25 -16.02 -2.32
C LYS A 14 -1.72 -15.89 -2.35
N HIS A 15 -1.07 -16.55 -3.32
CA HIS A 15 0.39 -16.56 -3.42
C HIS A 15 0.95 -15.24 -3.95
N THR A 16 0.26 -14.56 -4.88
CA THR A 16 0.62 -13.20 -5.31
C THR A 16 0.38 -12.19 -4.20
N LEU A 17 -0.79 -12.24 -3.56
CA LEU A 17 -1.12 -11.37 -2.43
C LEU A 17 -0.13 -11.50 -1.26
N GLN A 18 0.42 -12.70 -1.02
CA GLN A 18 1.42 -12.91 0.03
C GLN A 18 2.77 -12.29 -0.30
N HIS A 19 3.27 -12.43 -1.53
CA HIS A 19 4.53 -11.81 -1.94
C HIS A 19 4.47 -10.28 -1.86
N ASP A 20 3.40 -9.69 -2.37
CA ASP A 20 3.23 -8.24 -2.33
C ASP A 20 2.93 -7.71 -0.91
N ALA A 21 2.34 -8.53 -0.01
CA ALA A 21 2.12 -8.16 1.39
C ALA A 21 3.42 -8.13 2.22
N ASP A 22 4.34 -9.04 1.93
CA ASP A 22 5.68 -9.05 2.53
C ASP A 22 6.46 -7.79 2.10
N ASP A 23 6.37 -7.42 0.82
CA ASP A 23 6.98 -6.20 0.30
C ASP A 23 6.43 -4.94 1.00
N ILE A 24 5.12 -4.84 1.24
CA ILE A 24 4.50 -3.71 1.96
C ILE A 24 5.11 -3.57 3.38
N LEU A 25 5.22 -4.67 4.13
CA LEU A 25 5.78 -4.66 5.49
C LEU A 25 7.26 -4.26 5.51
N ILE A 26 8.02 -4.68 4.49
CA ILE A 26 9.43 -4.30 4.33
C ILE A 26 9.53 -2.79 4.10
N TYR A 27 8.72 -2.23 3.19
CA TYR A 27 8.70 -0.79 2.94
C TYR A 27 8.27 0.03 4.16
N GLU A 28 7.27 -0.44 4.93
CA GLU A 28 6.86 0.18 6.20
C GLU A 28 8.02 0.18 7.22
N SER A 29 8.72 -0.96 7.36
CA SER A 29 9.85 -1.08 8.27
C SER A 29 11.01 -0.16 7.88
N ILE A 30 11.34 -0.08 6.58
CA ILE A 30 12.38 0.82 6.09
C ILE A 30 11.95 2.28 6.29
N ALA A 31 10.69 2.62 6.05
CA ALA A 31 10.18 3.97 6.27
C ALA A 31 10.28 4.38 7.74
N GLU A 32 9.96 3.50 8.68
CA GLU A 32 10.13 3.75 10.11
C GLU A 32 11.59 3.96 10.49
N VAL A 33 12.50 3.14 9.95
CA VAL A 33 13.95 3.29 10.14
C VAL A 33 14.43 4.62 9.56
N CYS A 34 13.98 5.01 8.36
CA CYS A 34 14.30 6.32 7.78
C CYS A 34 13.75 7.47 8.65
N ARG A 35 12.55 7.33 9.20
CA ARG A 35 11.95 8.33 10.10
C ARG A 35 12.76 8.51 11.38
N THR A 36 13.19 7.41 12.00
CA THR A 36 14.05 7.45 13.20
C THR A 36 15.43 8.04 12.92
N GLN A 37 15.93 7.91 11.69
CA GLN A 37 17.17 8.54 11.22
C GLN A 37 17.01 10.00 10.78
N GLY A 38 15.79 10.56 10.81
CA GLY A 38 15.51 11.92 10.32
C GLY A 38 15.53 12.07 8.80
N LEU A 39 15.51 10.96 8.06
CA LEU A 39 15.51 10.89 6.60
C LEU A 39 14.07 10.95 6.08
N THR A 40 13.41 12.07 6.36
CA THR A 40 11.98 12.30 6.12
C THR A 40 11.57 12.08 4.66
N SER A 41 12.38 12.56 3.72
CA SER A 41 12.12 12.41 2.27
C SER A 41 12.19 10.96 1.81
N GLN A 42 13.10 10.16 2.37
CA GLN A 42 13.21 8.74 2.05
C GLN A 42 12.07 7.94 2.68
N ALA A 43 11.70 8.24 3.93
CA ALA A 43 10.55 7.63 4.58
C ALA A 43 9.27 7.82 3.76
N LEU A 44 9.02 9.04 3.28
CA LEU A 44 7.89 9.34 2.39
C LEU A 44 7.95 8.58 1.06
N GLY A 45 9.15 8.42 0.49
CA GLY A 45 9.35 7.62 -0.72
C GLY A 45 8.96 6.15 -0.54
N TYR A 46 9.36 5.53 0.58
CA TYR A 46 9.04 4.14 0.88
C TYR A 46 7.56 3.95 1.25
N LEU A 47 6.97 4.85 2.05
CA LEU A 47 5.53 4.81 2.35
C LEU A 47 4.68 4.97 1.08
N LYS A 48 5.09 5.81 0.14
CA LYS A 48 4.43 5.92 -1.17
C LYS A 48 4.42 4.58 -1.91
N GLN A 49 5.56 3.89 -1.95
CA GLN A 49 5.64 2.58 -2.62
C GLN A 49 4.76 1.54 -1.93
N ALA A 50 4.76 1.51 -0.60
CA ALA A 50 3.88 0.65 0.20
C ALA A 50 2.39 0.93 -0.10
N ALA A 51 1.98 2.21 -0.12
CA ALA A 51 0.61 2.60 -0.44
C ALA A 51 0.20 2.20 -1.86
N GLN A 52 1.09 2.34 -2.85
CA GLN A 52 0.83 1.92 -4.23
C GLN A 52 0.66 0.40 -4.37
N LEU A 53 1.44 -0.38 -3.64
CA LEU A 53 1.28 -1.84 -3.59
C LEU A 53 -0.04 -2.23 -2.92
N CYS A 54 -0.41 -1.56 -1.81
CA CYS A 54 -1.70 -1.73 -1.18
C CYS A 54 -2.86 -1.43 -2.16
N LEU A 55 -2.78 -0.34 -2.92
CA LEU A 55 -3.77 0.01 -3.94
C LEU A 55 -3.89 -1.06 -5.04
N LYS A 56 -2.76 -1.54 -5.57
CA LYS A 56 -2.74 -2.63 -6.56
C LYS A 56 -3.38 -3.91 -6.03
N ASN A 57 -3.17 -4.20 -4.75
CA ASN A 57 -3.73 -5.38 -4.08
C ASN A 57 -5.14 -5.20 -3.55
N ARG A 58 -5.80 -4.07 -3.84
CA ARG A 58 -7.12 -3.70 -3.29
C ARG A 58 -7.15 -3.66 -1.75
N GLN A 59 -6.01 -3.50 -1.09
CA GLN A 59 -5.88 -3.28 0.34
C GLN A 59 -6.13 -1.80 0.68
N ILE A 60 -7.35 -1.33 0.43
CA ILE A 60 -7.74 0.08 0.57
C ILE A 60 -7.59 0.56 2.02
N GLU A 61 -7.92 -0.29 3.00
CA GLU A 61 -7.78 0.05 4.43
C GLU A 61 -6.32 0.28 4.82
N LYS A 62 -5.42 -0.60 4.35
CA LYS A 62 -3.98 -0.50 4.66
C LYS A 62 -3.34 0.69 3.93
N ALA A 63 -3.71 0.93 2.67
CA ALA A 63 -3.30 2.13 1.94
C ALA A 63 -3.70 3.41 2.71
N ARG A 64 -4.92 3.47 3.26
CA ARG A 64 -5.37 4.63 4.04
C ARG A 64 -4.60 4.81 5.36
N GLN A 65 -4.23 3.72 6.03
CA GLN A 65 -3.36 3.81 7.22
C GLN A 65 -2.01 4.43 6.88
N ILE A 66 -1.34 3.93 5.84
CA ILE A 66 -0.05 4.44 5.37
C ILE A 66 -0.15 5.92 4.97
N LEU A 67 -1.26 6.32 4.33
CA LEU A 67 -1.50 7.72 3.98
C LEU A 67 -1.63 8.64 5.20
N ASN A 68 -2.34 8.21 6.24
CA ASN A 68 -2.41 8.95 7.48
C ASN A 68 -1.03 9.11 8.11
N GLU A 69 -0.20 8.06 8.11
CA GLU A 69 1.17 8.14 8.62
C GLU A 69 2.03 9.12 7.81
N MET A 70 1.90 9.12 6.48
CA MET A 70 2.56 10.09 5.61
C MET A 70 2.09 11.52 5.87
N GLN A 71 0.82 11.73 6.20
CA GLN A 71 0.25 13.06 6.42
C GLN A 71 0.81 13.73 7.70
N VAL A 72 1.17 12.93 8.70
CA VAL A 72 1.80 13.42 9.93
C VAL A 72 3.28 13.80 9.71
N ILE A 73 3.86 13.38 8.59
CA ILE A 73 5.25 13.67 8.22
C ILE A 73 5.32 14.98 7.42
N GLU A 74 6.18 15.92 7.83
CA GLU A 74 6.39 17.18 7.10
C GLU A 74 6.77 16.94 5.63
N GLY A 75 6.02 17.56 4.71
CA GLY A 75 6.19 17.42 3.26
C GLY A 75 5.49 16.20 2.64
N GLY A 76 4.78 15.40 3.45
CA GLY A 76 3.99 14.26 2.96
C GLY A 76 2.64 14.63 2.35
N GLU A 77 2.10 15.81 2.68
CA GLU A 77 0.75 16.26 2.29
C GLU A 77 0.50 16.14 0.78
N CYS A 78 1.42 16.66 -0.05
CA CYS A 78 1.29 16.62 -1.51
C CYS A 78 1.33 15.18 -2.07
N LEU A 79 2.09 14.29 -1.43
CA LEU A 79 2.15 12.88 -1.82
C LEU A 79 0.86 12.14 -1.41
N VAL A 80 0.32 12.47 -0.24
CA VAL A 80 -0.94 11.92 0.27
C VAL A 80 -2.10 12.30 -0.63
N GLU A 81 -2.24 13.58 -1.00
CA GLU A 81 -3.33 14.06 -1.86
C GLU A 81 -3.35 13.32 -3.22
N ASN A 82 -2.17 13.09 -3.82
CA ASN A 82 -2.06 12.40 -5.10
C ASN A 82 -2.50 10.93 -5.00
N LEU A 83 -2.07 10.24 -3.93
CA LEU A 83 -2.43 8.84 -3.68
C LEU A 83 -3.90 8.69 -3.23
N GLU A 84 -4.45 9.63 -2.47
CA GLU A 84 -5.87 9.65 -2.11
C GLU A 84 -6.76 9.85 -3.34
N ALA A 85 -6.34 10.70 -4.27
CA ALA A 85 -7.03 10.85 -5.56
C ALA A 85 -7.03 9.54 -6.36
N GLU A 86 -5.92 8.78 -6.36
CA GLU A 86 -5.89 7.44 -6.94
C GLU A 86 -6.83 6.47 -6.21
N LEU A 87 -6.81 6.45 -4.88
CA LEU A 87 -7.67 5.61 -4.04
C LEU A 87 -9.16 5.85 -4.32
N ASN A 88 -9.58 7.11 -4.49
CA ASN A 88 -10.96 7.44 -4.85
C ASN A 88 -11.35 6.96 -6.25
N LYS A 89 -10.43 6.94 -7.23
CA LYS A 89 -10.71 6.37 -8.57
C LYS A 89 -10.99 4.87 -8.52
N PHE A 90 -10.40 4.13 -7.59
CA PHE A 90 -10.68 2.71 -7.39
C PHE A 90 -12.02 2.45 -6.67
N LYS A 91 -12.60 3.47 -6.01
CA LYS A 91 -13.84 3.36 -5.23
C LYS A 91 -15.10 3.53 -6.08
N ASP A 92 -15.01 4.24 -7.21
CA ASP A 92 -16.09 4.46 -8.16
C ASP A 92 -15.85 3.71 -9.48
N PRO A 93 -16.11 2.38 -9.56
CA PRO A 93 -16.27 1.74 -10.86
C PRO A 93 -17.59 2.23 -11.46
N HIS A 94 -17.51 3.03 -12.53
CA HIS A 94 -18.64 3.27 -13.43
C HIS A 94 -19.11 1.95 -14.06
#